data_AF-A0A0C5C9E5-F1
#
_entry.id   AF-A0A0C5C9E5-F1
#
_cell.length_a   1.000
_cell.length_b   1.000
_cell.length_c   1.000
_cell.angle_alpha   90.00
_cell.angle_beta   90.00
_cell.angle_gamma   90.00
#
_symmetry.space_group_name_H-M   'P 1'
#
loop_
_entity.id
_entity.type
_entity.pdbx_description
1 polymer ?
#
loop_
_entity_poly.entity_id
_entity_poly.type
_entity_poly.pdbx_seq_one_letter_code
_entity_poly.pdbx_strand_id
1 'polypeptide(L)'
;MAQLTKHKWLIAIAAAVIVVLAVIWIALSQASKPDRVLEKFENAVKTKDTKQLEGLIVADNPNALVNNTSLQAMIRYLKTNANSYQVIRDGIHNQIKDENYAETNQQISLVQDGKKWGFFPDYKLKVKTVHLKVTGQSDNDQLNVSIGNMKVPEKKESHTYGPLLPGTYQTNVTVKNSLGTFFQKEKKDLWGNSEVSMIVDDSRLAQKSENVQKGILEAIRKFNEDLSVYTTSGLDANKLSNATDSFKEDFSLEQAQFEAIKDYVKK
;
A
#
# COMPACT_ATOMS: atom_id res chain seq x y z
N MET A 1 10.28 73.75 35.09
CA MET A 1 9.87 72.88 33.96
C MET A 1 11.04 71.99 33.51
N ALA A 2 11.36 70.90 34.23
CA ALA A 2 12.52 70.06 33.88
C ALA A 2 12.42 68.58 34.34
N GLN A 3 11.26 67.93 34.21
CA GLN A 3 11.12 66.48 34.44
C GLN A 3 10.76 65.67 33.18
N LEU A 4 10.65 66.31 32.01
CA LEU A 4 10.19 65.64 30.78
C LEU A 4 11.26 64.84 30.02
N THR A 5 12.53 64.80 30.47
CA THR A 5 13.64 64.23 29.67
C THR A 5 14.03 62.80 30.04
N LYS A 6 13.78 62.34 31.27
CA LYS A 6 14.16 61.00 31.75
C LYS A 6 13.23 59.85 31.33
N HIS A 7 12.11 60.14 30.67
CA HIS A 7 11.17 59.12 30.14
C HIS A 7 11.19 58.99 28.61
N LYS A 8 11.89 59.88 27.90
CA LYS A 8 11.95 59.87 26.42
C LYS A 8 12.64 58.62 25.86
N TRP A 9 13.64 58.11 26.56
CA TRP A 9 14.34 56.86 26.19
C TRP A 9 13.47 55.62 26.42
N LEU A 10 12.65 55.59 27.49
CA LEU A 10 11.66 54.52 27.71
C LEU A 10 10.56 54.54 26.65
N ILE A 11 10.10 55.72 26.24
CA ILE A 11 9.15 55.88 25.12
C ILE A 11 9.79 55.44 23.80
N ALA A 12 11.07 55.78 23.57
CA ALA A 12 11.79 55.37 22.36
C ALA A 12 12.02 53.84 22.32
N ILE A 13 12.35 53.22 23.46
CA ILE A 13 12.47 51.75 23.56
C ILE A 13 11.11 51.09 23.36
N ALA A 14 10.05 51.59 23.98
CA ALA A 14 8.69 51.08 23.79
C ALA A 14 8.26 51.18 22.32
N ALA A 15 8.52 52.32 21.67
CA ALA A 15 8.26 52.50 20.25
C ALA A 15 9.08 51.52 19.38
N ALA A 16 10.36 51.32 19.68
CA ALA A 16 11.22 50.36 18.97
C ALA A 16 10.72 48.92 19.12
N VAL A 17 10.29 48.53 20.33
CA VAL A 17 9.69 47.21 20.59
C VAL A 17 8.40 47.02 19.78
N ILE A 18 7.52 48.04 19.73
CA ILE A 18 6.29 47.98 18.93
C ILE A 18 6.61 47.79 17.43
N VAL A 19 7.62 48.48 16.90
CA VAL A 19 8.04 48.31 15.51
C VAL A 19 8.55 46.88 15.24
N VAL A 20 9.38 46.34 16.14
CA VAL A 20 9.86 44.96 16.02
C VAL A 20 8.70 43.97 16.08
N LEU A 21 7.75 44.16 17.00
CA LEU A 21 6.55 43.32 17.12
C LEU A 21 5.66 43.42 15.87
N ALA A 22 5.52 44.60 15.27
CA ALA A 22 4.78 44.78 14.02
C ALA A 22 5.45 44.04 12.85
N VAL A 23 6.78 44.11 12.73
CA VAL A 23 7.53 43.35 11.70
C VAL A 23 7.36 41.84 11.90
N ILE A 24 7.47 41.36 13.14
CA ILE A 24 7.25 39.94 13.48
C ILE A 24 5.80 39.54 13.13
N TRP A 25 4.82 40.35 13.52
CA TRP A 25 3.41 40.09 13.23
C TRP A 25 3.13 39.97 11.73
N ILE A 26 3.68 40.87 10.92
CA ILE A 26 3.55 40.84 9.46
C ILE A 26 4.24 39.59 8.88
N ALA A 27 5.43 39.23 9.37
CA ALA A 27 6.12 38.03 8.93
C ALA A 27 5.33 36.74 9.26
N LEU A 28 4.76 36.66 10.46
CA LEU A 28 3.94 35.53 10.91
C LEU A 28 2.62 35.45 10.12
N SER A 29 1.94 36.57 9.87
CA SER A 29 0.70 36.58 9.10
C SER A 29 0.91 36.10 7.67
N GLN A 30 2.00 36.48 7.03
CA GLN A 30 2.37 36.03 5.69
C GLN A 30 2.71 34.53 5.65
N ALA A 31 3.34 34.01 6.71
CA ALA A 31 3.68 32.60 6.83
C ALA A 31 2.45 31.69 7.08
N SER A 32 1.35 32.26 7.57
CA SER A 32 0.07 31.58 7.80
C SER A 32 -0.91 31.72 6.63
N LYS A 33 -0.50 32.22 5.47
CA LYS A 33 -1.39 32.34 4.31
C LYS A 33 -1.66 30.99 3.63
N PRO A 34 -2.89 30.76 3.16
CA PRO A 34 -3.24 29.53 2.45
C PRO A 34 -2.46 29.34 1.14
N ASP A 35 -2.11 30.44 0.45
CA ASP A 35 -1.25 30.41 -0.75
C ASP A 35 0.10 29.74 -0.50
N ARG A 36 0.64 29.86 0.72
CA ARG A 36 1.93 29.22 1.06
C ARG A 36 1.80 27.72 1.22
N VAL A 37 0.62 27.23 1.60
CA VAL A 37 0.35 25.79 1.63
C VAL A 37 0.28 25.25 0.20
N LEU A 38 -0.44 25.94 -0.69
CA LEU A 38 -0.50 25.58 -2.11
C LEU A 38 0.89 25.61 -2.76
N GLU A 39 1.67 26.68 -2.58
CA GLU A 39 3.03 26.79 -3.12
C GLU A 39 3.94 25.66 -2.63
N LYS A 40 3.90 25.33 -1.33
CA LYS A 40 4.67 24.21 -0.77
C LYS A 40 4.23 22.88 -1.35
N PHE A 41 2.92 22.68 -1.55
CA PHE A 41 2.38 21.49 -2.19
C PHE A 41 2.86 21.33 -3.63
N GLU A 42 2.75 22.39 -4.44
CA GLU A 42 3.21 22.38 -5.82
C GLU A 42 4.71 22.14 -5.91
N ASN A 43 5.49 22.82 -5.06
CA ASN A 43 6.93 22.62 -4.98
C ASN A 43 7.27 21.18 -4.56
N ALA A 44 6.61 20.62 -3.55
CA ALA A 44 6.83 19.23 -3.12
C ALA A 44 6.60 18.24 -4.26
N VAL A 45 5.52 18.39 -5.03
CA VAL A 45 5.22 17.52 -6.17
C VAL A 45 6.26 17.71 -7.28
N LYS A 46 6.62 18.95 -7.60
CA LYS A 46 7.59 19.29 -8.64
C LYS A 46 8.99 18.75 -8.33
N THR A 47 9.50 19.04 -7.13
CA THR A 47 10.88 18.72 -6.70
C THR A 47 11.03 17.35 -6.06
N LYS A 48 9.92 16.67 -5.73
CA LYS A 48 9.89 15.42 -4.94
C LYS A 48 10.36 15.59 -3.49
N ASP A 49 10.27 16.81 -2.94
CA ASP A 49 10.68 17.11 -1.57
C ASP A 49 9.53 16.92 -0.58
N THR A 50 9.57 15.84 0.20
CA THR A 50 8.57 15.55 1.23
C THR A 50 8.62 16.48 2.43
N LYS A 51 9.76 17.13 2.70
CA LYS A 51 9.91 18.05 3.84
C LYS A 51 8.99 19.26 3.71
N GLN A 52 8.67 19.67 2.48
CA GLN A 52 7.72 20.74 2.21
C GLN A 52 6.30 20.41 2.69
N LEU A 53 5.96 19.12 2.78
CA LEU A 53 4.64 18.63 3.20
C LEU A 53 4.58 18.24 4.68
N GLU A 54 5.72 18.20 5.36
CA GLU A 54 5.79 17.83 6.78
C GLU A 54 5.04 18.86 7.63
N GLY A 55 4.10 18.38 8.46
CA GLY A 55 3.21 19.23 9.26
C GLY A 55 2.11 19.94 8.46
N LEU A 56 2.10 19.87 7.13
CA LEU A 56 1.02 20.41 6.29
C LEU A 56 -0.04 19.37 5.94
N ILE A 57 0.30 18.08 5.96
CA ILE A 57 -0.65 16.99 5.70
C ILE A 57 -1.33 16.57 6.99
N VAL A 58 -2.65 16.53 6.96
CA VAL A 58 -3.48 15.88 7.98
C VAL A 58 -4.33 14.81 7.30
N ALA A 59 -4.30 13.59 7.82
CA ALA A 59 -5.16 12.52 7.32
C ALA A 59 -6.58 12.67 7.90
N ASP A 60 -7.59 12.27 7.13
CA ASP A 60 -8.96 12.16 7.64
C ASP A 60 -9.10 11.09 8.73
N ASN A 61 -8.25 10.05 8.69
CA ASN A 61 -8.14 9.02 9.70
C ASN A 61 -6.86 9.20 10.53
N PRO A 62 -6.96 9.38 11.87
CA PRO A 62 -5.79 9.62 12.73
C PRO A 62 -4.83 8.43 12.83
N ASN A 63 -5.29 7.22 12.48
CA ASN A 63 -4.44 6.02 12.47
C ASN A 63 -3.61 5.89 11.18
N ALA A 64 -3.77 6.80 10.22
CA ALA A 64 -3.03 6.75 8.98
C ALA A 64 -1.57 7.16 9.18
N LEU A 65 -0.67 6.41 8.54
CA LEU A 65 0.75 6.70 8.58
C LEU A 65 1.07 7.90 7.69
N VAL A 66 1.26 9.08 8.30
CA VAL A 66 1.78 10.28 7.64
C VAL A 66 3.28 10.35 7.91
N ASN A 67 4.08 9.79 7.00
CA ASN A 67 5.54 9.74 7.12
C ASN A 67 6.20 9.95 5.75
N ASN A 68 7.52 10.00 5.72
CA ASN A 68 8.27 10.22 4.48
C ASN A 68 7.91 9.22 3.36
N THR A 69 7.67 7.95 3.68
CA THR A 69 7.32 6.92 2.69
C THR A 69 5.94 7.15 2.08
N SER A 70 4.92 7.46 2.89
CA SER A 70 3.58 7.73 2.39
C SER A 70 3.49 9.06 1.64
N LEU A 71 4.23 10.09 2.09
CA LEU A 71 4.36 11.36 1.37
C LEU A 71 5.06 11.18 0.01
N GLN A 72 6.13 10.38 -0.05
CA GLN A 72 6.78 10.04 -1.31
C GLN A 72 5.85 9.29 -2.26
N ALA A 73 5.04 8.36 -1.75
CA ALA A 73 4.06 7.63 -2.56
C ALA A 73 2.99 8.57 -3.15
N MET A 74 2.48 9.50 -2.34
CA MET A 74 1.51 10.51 -2.77
C MET A 74 2.10 11.44 -3.85
N ILE A 75 3.30 11.99 -3.61
CA ILE A 75 4.01 12.83 -4.59
C ILE A 75 4.28 12.05 -5.88
N ARG A 76 4.71 10.78 -5.79
CA ARG A 76 4.97 9.92 -6.95
C ARG A 76 3.72 9.77 -7.80
N TYR A 77 2.57 9.51 -7.17
CA TYR A 77 1.30 9.40 -7.87
C TYR A 77 0.92 10.70 -8.57
N LEU A 78 0.91 11.82 -7.84
CA LEU A 78 0.53 13.15 -8.36
C LEU A 78 1.44 13.59 -9.51
N LYS A 79 2.74 13.32 -9.42
CA LYS A 79 3.69 13.65 -10.49
C LYS A 79 3.48 12.79 -11.74
N THR A 80 3.03 11.55 -11.57
CA THR A 80 2.80 10.62 -12.70
C THR A 80 1.42 10.84 -13.32
N ASN A 81 0.43 11.27 -12.53
CA ASN A 81 -0.96 11.47 -12.92
C ASN A 81 -1.29 12.96 -12.99
N ALA A 82 -0.89 13.62 -14.08
CA ALA A 82 -1.03 15.08 -14.25
C ALA A 82 -2.47 15.58 -14.08
N ASN A 83 -3.46 14.83 -14.57
CA ASN A 83 -4.88 15.19 -14.43
C ASN A 83 -5.31 15.22 -12.96
N SER A 84 -4.97 14.18 -12.18
CA SER A 84 -5.26 14.13 -10.75
C SER A 84 -4.59 15.29 -10.01
N TYR A 85 -3.34 15.60 -10.33
CA TYR A 85 -2.64 16.75 -9.74
C TYR A 85 -3.29 18.09 -10.10
N GLN A 86 -3.66 18.31 -11.36
CA GLN A 86 -4.33 19.54 -11.80
C GLN A 86 -5.68 19.73 -11.11
N VAL A 87 -6.52 18.69 -11.04
CA VAL A 87 -7.82 18.76 -10.37
C VAL A 87 -7.68 19.14 -8.89
N ILE A 88 -6.69 18.57 -8.21
CA ILE A 88 -6.42 18.88 -6.80
C ILE A 88 -5.88 20.30 -6.63
N ARG A 89 -4.91 20.70 -7.46
CA ARG A 89 -4.34 22.05 -7.43
C ARG A 89 -5.41 23.11 -7.68
N ASP A 90 -6.23 22.92 -8.72
CA ASP A 90 -7.27 23.86 -9.10
C ASP A 90 -8.39 23.90 -8.06
N GLY A 91 -8.72 22.75 -7.45
CA GLY A 91 -9.62 22.68 -6.31
C GLY A 91 -9.14 23.51 -5.12
N ILE A 92 -7.88 23.32 -4.70
CA ILE A 92 -7.27 24.12 -3.64
C ILE A 92 -7.23 25.61 -4.02
N HIS A 93 -6.87 25.94 -5.26
CA HIS A 93 -6.84 27.33 -5.73
C HIS A 93 -8.23 27.99 -5.64
N ASN A 94 -9.29 27.27 -6.01
CA ASN A 94 -10.66 27.76 -5.88
C ASN A 94 -11.06 27.94 -4.41
N GLN A 95 -10.69 27.02 -3.51
CA GLN A 95 -10.92 27.19 -2.07
C GLN A 95 -10.26 28.47 -1.52
N ILE A 96 -9.06 28.81 -2.00
CA ILE A 96 -8.36 30.05 -1.63
C ILE A 96 -9.10 31.27 -2.17
N LYS A 97 -9.44 31.25 -3.46
CA LYS A 97 -10.11 32.36 -4.15
C LYS A 97 -11.48 32.68 -3.54
N ASP A 98 -12.24 31.63 -3.20
CA ASP A 98 -13.58 31.74 -2.64
C ASP A 98 -13.56 31.89 -1.11
N GLU A 99 -12.38 31.91 -0.49
CA GLU A 99 -12.16 31.91 0.96
C GLU A 99 -12.95 30.81 1.71
N ASN A 100 -13.20 29.68 1.05
CA ASN A 100 -13.98 28.57 1.57
C ASN A 100 -13.09 27.34 1.85
N TYR A 101 -12.75 27.17 3.12
CA TYR A 101 -11.86 26.11 3.62
C TYR A 101 -12.61 24.91 4.21
N ALA A 102 -13.87 24.69 3.80
CA ALA A 102 -14.59 23.47 4.11
C ALA A 102 -13.99 22.27 3.37
N GLU A 103 -14.11 21.09 3.96
CA GLU A 103 -13.71 19.85 3.30
C GLU A 103 -14.55 19.61 2.03
N THR A 104 -13.89 19.16 0.96
CA THR A 104 -14.54 18.91 -0.33
C THR A 104 -14.67 17.42 -0.62
N ASN A 105 -15.33 17.09 -1.73
CA ASN A 105 -15.38 15.71 -2.21
C ASN A 105 -14.05 15.22 -2.81
N GLN A 106 -13.08 16.11 -3.06
CA GLN A 106 -11.77 15.74 -3.60
C GLN A 106 -10.95 14.89 -2.63
N GLN A 107 -9.92 14.21 -3.16
CA GLN A 107 -8.99 13.40 -2.37
C GLN A 107 -8.17 14.23 -1.37
N ILE A 108 -7.87 15.48 -1.73
CA ILE A 108 -7.11 16.43 -0.92
C ILE A 108 -7.89 17.73 -0.92
N SER A 109 -8.13 18.30 0.26
CA SER A 109 -8.78 19.61 0.45
C SER A 109 -7.90 20.50 1.32
N LEU A 110 -7.88 21.80 1.03
CA LEU A 110 -7.31 22.79 1.94
C LEU A 110 -8.32 23.08 3.05
N VAL A 111 -7.90 22.94 4.30
CA VAL A 111 -8.75 23.20 5.48
C VAL A 111 -8.04 24.11 6.46
N GLN A 112 -8.82 24.86 7.22
CA GLN A 112 -8.32 25.55 8.41
C GLN A 112 -8.38 24.59 9.60
N ASP A 113 -7.21 24.15 10.08
CA ASP A 113 -7.06 23.20 11.17
C ASP A 113 -6.45 23.89 12.41
N GLY A 114 -7.30 24.64 13.12
CA GLY A 114 -6.93 25.33 14.35
C GLY A 114 -6.24 26.68 14.14
N LYS A 115 -5.32 27.02 15.06
CA LYS A 115 -4.59 28.29 15.05
C LYS A 115 -3.09 28.06 15.24
N LYS A 116 -2.29 28.74 14.44
CA LYS A 116 -0.84 28.82 14.56
C LYS A 116 -0.44 30.00 15.44
N TRP A 117 0.48 29.75 16.37
CA TRP A 117 0.97 30.75 17.33
C TRP A 117 -0.13 31.43 18.17
N GLY A 118 -1.30 30.80 18.32
CA GLY A 118 -2.42 31.30 19.14
C GLY A 118 -3.38 32.27 18.45
N PHE A 119 -3.01 32.88 17.32
CA PHE A 119 -3.79 33.96 16.70
C PHE A 119 -4.12 33.72 15.23
N PHE A 120 -3.18 33.18 14.47
CA PHE A 120 -3.32 33.06 13.01
C PHE A 120 -4.01 31.75 12.65
N PRO A 121 -4.84 31.70 11.61
CA PRO A 121 -5.30 30.43 11.05
C PRO A 121 -4.13 29.51 10.70
N ASP A 122 -4.27 28.21 11.01
CA ASP A 122 -3.34 27.19 10.53
C ASP A 122 -4.01 26.45 9.38
N TYR A 123 -3.47 26.59 8.17
CA TYR A 123 -4.01 25.92 6.99
C TYR A 123 -3.24 24.64 6.70
N LYS A 124 -3.98 23.56 6.44
CA LYS A 124 -3.43 22.23 6.16
C LYS A 124 -4.15 21.57 4.99
N LEU A 125 -3.52 20.56 4.43
CA LEU A 125 -4.09 19.70 3.41
C LEU A 125 -4.69 18.48 4.10
N LYS A 126 -6.01 18.44 4.17
CA LYS A 126 -6.74 17.26 4.63
C LYS A 126 -6.81 16.24 3.51
N VAL A 127 -6.29 15.05 3.77
CA VAL A 127 -6.15 13.98 2.78
C VAL A 127 -7.02 12.80 3.17
N LYS A 128 -7.91 12.40 2.25
CA LYS A 128 -8.74 11.21 2.41
C LYS A 128 -7.87 9.96 2.31
N THR A 129 -8.00 9.07 3.28
CA THR A 129 -7.19 7.86 3.36
C THR A 129 -7.77 6.72 2.54
N VAL A 130 -6.91 5.76 2.20
CA VAL A 130 -7.25 4.58 1.39
C VAL A 130 -6.75 3.32 2.08
N HIS A 131 -7.49 2.23 1.89
CA HIS A 131 -7.09 0.89 2.28
C HIS A 131 -6.75 0.05 1.05
N LEU A 132 -5.70 -0.76 1.16
CA LEU A 132 -5.43 -1.82 0.21
C LEU A 132 -6.14 -3.09 0.66
N LYS A 133 -6.95 -3.71 -0.20
CA LYS A 133 -7.52 -5.03 0.04
C LYS A 133 -6.83 -6.06 -0.84
N VAL A 134 -6.38 -7.16 -0.27
CA VAL A 134 -5.77 -8.27 -1.02
C VAL A 134 -6.79 -9.39 -1.18
N THR A 135 -7.00 -9.83 -2.42
CA THR A 135 -8.04 -10.80 -2.78
C THR A 135 -7.52 -11.81 -3.80
N GLY A 136 -8.22 -12.93 -3.98
CA GLY A 136 -7.95 -13.92 -5.03
C GLY A 136 -7.14 -15.13 -4.56
N GLN A 137 -6.63 -15.09 -3.32
CA GLN A 137 -6.02 -16.22 -2.63
C GLN A 137 -7.07 -17.28 -2.24
N SER A 138 -6.60 -18.52 -2.06
CA SER A 138 -7.39 -19.60 -1.49
C SER A 138 -7.56 -19.42 0.03
N ASP A 139 -8.65 -19.94 0.62
CA ASP A 139 -8.99 -19.74 2.06
C ASP A 139 -7.89 -20.22 3.03
N ASN A 140 -7.09 -21.21 2.64
CA ASN A 140 -6.02 -21.78 3.46
C ASN A 140 -4.64 -21.13 3.23
N ASP A 141 -4.56 -20.13 2.34
CA ASP A 141 -3.30 -19.47 2.04
C ASP A 141 -2.87 -18.54 3.17
N GLN A 142 -1.61 -18.63 3.56
CA GLN A 142 -1.01 -17.65 4.46
C GLN A 142 -0.45 -16.48 3.66
N LEU A 143 -1.05 -15.30 3.87
CA LEU A 143 -0.60 -14.05 3.26
C LEU A 143 0.31 -13.25 4.18
N ASN A 144 1.37 -12.69 3.60
CA ASN A 144 2.17 -11.64 4.23
C ASN A 144 2.36 -10.50 3.23
N VAL A 145 1.88 -9.32 3.59
CA VAL A 145 1.86 -8.14 2.72
C VAL A 145 2.74 -7.05 3.32
N SER A 146 3.64 -6.53 2.49
CA SER A 146 4.49 -5.40 2.81
C SER A 146 4.24 -4.26 1.82
N ILE A 147 3.96 -3.06 2.34
CA ILE A 147 3.68 -1.87 1.55
C ILE A 147 4.79 -0.85 1.82
N GLY A 148 5.67 -0.68 0.83
CA GLY A 148 6.91 0.09 1.00
C GLY A 148 7.78 -0.50 2.11
N ASN A 149 8.33 0.37 2.97
CA ASN A 149 9.08 0.01 4.17
C ASN A 149 8.28 0.30 5.46
N MET A 150 6.94 0.35 5.37
CA MET A 150 6.07 0.72 6.47
C MET A 150 5.46 -0.51 7.15
N LYS A 151 5.24 -0.42 8.47
CA LYS A 151 4.39 -1.36 9.21
C LYS A 151 2.95 -0.87 9.13
N VAL A 152 2.22 -1.32 8.13
CA VAL A 152 0.83 -0.92 7.90
C VAL A 152 -0.10 -1.79 8.76
N PRO A 153 -1.09 -1.20 9.46
CA PRO A 153 -2.09 -2.00 10.19
C PRO A 153 -2.84 -2.95 9.25
N GLU A 154 -3.10 -4.17 9.73
CA GLU A 154 -3.78 -5.22 8.99
C GLU A 154 -5.06 -5.62 9.73
N LYS A 155 -6.17 -5.69 8.99
CA LYS A 155 -7.39 -6.39 9.40
C LYS A 155 -7.42 -7.77 8.77
N LYS A 156 -7.02 -8.78 9.55
CA LYS A 156 -6.81 -10.16 9.06
C LYS A 156 -8.03 -10.78 8.39
N GLU A 157 -9.22 -10.62 8.97
CA GLU A 157 -10.47 -11.23 8.47
C GLU A 157 -10.82 -10.80 7.04
N SER A 158 -10.48 -9.56 6.66
CA SER A 158 -10.81 -8.99 5.35
C SER A 158 -9.60 -8.78 4.45
N HIS A 159 -8.41 -9.19 4.90
CA HIS A 159 -7.12 -8.93 4.24
C HIS A 159 -6.95 -7.48 3.79
N THR A 160 -7.34 -6.56 4.67
CA THR A 160 -7.32 -5.12 4.43
C THR A 160 -6.16 -4.47 5.17
N TYR A 161 -5.40 -3.63 4.47
CA TYR A 161 -4.20 -2.96 4.97
C TYR A 161 -4.37 -1.44 4.87
N GLY A 162 -4.22 -0.75 5.99
CA GLY A 162 -4.36 0.69 6.07
C GLY A 162 -4.91 1.14 7.42
N PRO A 163 -5.33 2.40 7.54
CA PRO A 163 -5.42 3.43 6.50
C PRO A 163 -4.07 3.97 6.02
N LEU A 164 -3.99 4.36 4.75
CA LEU A 164 -2.80 4.93 4.10
C LEU A 164 -3.12 6.27 3.45
N LEU A 165 -2.11 7.14 3.29
CA LEU A 165 -2.25 8.25 2.35
C LEU A 165 -2.34 7.70 0.92
N PRO A 166 -3.15 8.31 0.06
CA PRO A 166 -3.29 7.89 -1.32
C PRO A 166 -2.00 8.15 -2.10
N GLY A 167 -1.63 7.25 -2.99
CA GLY A 167 -0.35 7.31 -3.69
C GLY A 167 0.03 6.01 -4.39
N THR A 168 1.18 6.03 -5.06
CA THR A 168 1.73 4.85 -5.76
C THR A 168 2.69 4.13 -4.83
N TYR A 169 2.34 2.94 -4.37
CA TYR A 169 3.15 2.15 -3.45
C TYR A 169 3.78 0.95 -4.14
N GLN A 170 4.96 0.55 -3.66
CA GLN A 170 5.51 -0.76 -3.97
C GLN A 170 4.90 -1.76 -2.98
N THR A 171 4.12 -2.70 -3.47
CA THR A 171 3.53 -3.77 -2.66
C THR A 171 4.25 -5.07 -2.94
N ASN A 172 4.63 -5.78 -1.88
CA ASN A 172 5.17 -7.12 -1.94
C ASN A 172 4.20 -8.04 -1.19
N VAL A 173 3.66 -9.04 -1.88
CA VAL A 173 2.80 -10.07 -1.31
C VAL A 173 3.55 -11.39 -1.33
N THR A 174 3.60 -12.05 -0.18
CA THR A 174 4.09 -13.43 -0.06
C THR A 174 2.88 -14.31 0.22
N VAL A 175 2.71 -15.35 -0.61
CA VAL A 175 1.67 -16.36 -0.46
C VAL A 175 2.35 -17.66 -0.07
N LYS A 176 1.92 -18.28 1.04
CA LYS A 176 2.38 -19.61 1.43
C LYS A 176 1.22 -20.57 1.48
N ASN A 177 1.36 -21.68 0.77
CA ASN A 177 0.39 -22.75 0.76
C ASN A 177 1.07 -24.12 0.60
N SER A 178 0.30 -25.19 0.37
CA SER A 178 0.81 -26.55 0.24
C SER A 178 1.76 -26.75 -0.94
N LEU A 179 1.69 -25.90 -1.98
CA LEU A 179 2.55 -25.96 -3.15
C LEU A 179 3.87 -25.20 -2.95
N GLY A 180 3.97 -24.37 -1.92
CA GLY A 180 5.20 -23.67 -1.54
C GLY A 180 5.00 -22.21 -1.16
N THR A 181 6.07 -21.42 -1.34
CA THR A 181 6.07 -19.98 -1.08
C THR A 181 6.22 -19.22 -2.39
N PHE A 182 5.30 -18.30 -2.66
CA PHE A 182 5.25 -17.48 -3.86
C PHE A 182 5.34 -16.00 -3.54
N PHE A 183 5.86 -15.21 -4.48
CA PHE A 183 6.09 -13.78 -4.31
C PHE A 183 5.47 -13.01 -5.48
N GLN A 184 4.65 -12.01 -5.16
CA GLN A 184 4.14 -11.04 -6.12
C GLN A 184 4.61 -9.65 -5.70
N LYS A 185 5.32 -8.98 -6.61
CA LYS A 185 5.82 -7.62 -6.42
C LYS A 185 5.21 -6.72 -7.47
N GLU A 186 4.46 -5.71 -7.05
CA GLU A 186 3.72 -4.82 -7.95
C GLU A 186 3.76 -3.37 -7.44
N LYS A 187 3.76 -2.41 -8.37
CA LYS A 187 3.48 -1.02 -8.02
C LYS A 187 1.96 -0.82 -8.12
N LYS A 188 1.33 -0.47 -7.01
CA LYS A 188 -0.11 -0.27 -6.95
C LYS A 188 -0.44 1.19 -6.66
N ASP A 189 -1.30 1.76 -7.49
CA ASP A 189 -1.89 3.07 -7.25
C ASP A 189 -3.08 2.91 -6.30
N LEU A 190 -2.96 3.50 -5.11
CA LEU A 190 -4.02 3.57 -4.11
C LEU A 190 -4.59 4.99 -4.15
N TRP A 191 -5.60 5.23 -4.99
CA TRP A 191 -6.19 6.56 -5.21
C TRP A 191 -7.68 6.49 -5.55
N GLY A 192 -8.42 7.53 -5.22
CA GLY A 192 -9.82 7.75 -5.62
C GLY A 192 -10.83 7.04 -4.72
N ASN A 193 -10.68 5.72 -4.55
CA ASN A 193 -11.56 4.93 -3.69
C ASN A 193 -11.00 4.81 -2.28
N SER A 194 -11.88 4.67 -1.29
CA SER A 194 -11.51 4.38 0.11
C SER A 194 -10.93 2.98 0.30
N GLU A 195 -11.21 2.06 -0.64
CA GLU A 195 -10.65 0.73 -0.73
C GLU A 195 -10.24 0.42 -2.18
N VAL A 196 -9.02 -0.08 -2.35
CA VAL A 196 -8.46 -0.49 -3.65
C VAL A 196 -8.00 -1.94 -3.56
N SER A 197 -8.47 -2.78 -4.48
CA SER A 197 -8.11 -4.20 -4.49
C SER A 197 -6.83 -4.49 -5.26
N MET A 198 -6.00 -5.37 -4.72
CA MET A 198 -4.91 -6.06 -5.39
C MET A 198 -5.25 -7.55 -5.48
N ILE A 199 -5.25 -8.08 -6.69
CA ILE A 199 -5.57 -9.49 -6.94
C ILE A 199 -4.28 -10.29 -6.93
N VAL A 200 -4.27 -11.33 -6.12
CA VAL A 200 -3.25 -12.37 -6.07
C VAL A 200 -3.82 -13.59 -6.78
N ASP A 201 -3.14 -14.01 -7.84
CA ASP A 201 -3.49 -15.21 -8.60
C ASP A 201 -2.51 -16.31 -8.21
N ASP A 202 -2.83 -16.99 -7.10
CA ASP A 202 -2.01 -18.04 -6.49
C ASP A 202 -1.69 -19.18 -7.47
N SER A 203 -2.66 -19.53 -8.30
CA SER A 203 -2.60 -20.56 -9.32
C SER A 203 -1.60 -20.18 -10.41
N ARG A 204 -1.65 -18.94 -10.91
CA ARG A 204 -0.68 -18.45 -11.88
C ARG A 204 0.72 -18.30 -11.28
N LEU A 205 0.83 -17.95 -10.00
CA LEU A 205 2.12 -17.91 -9.30
C LEU A 205 2.72 -19.33 -9.19
N ALA A 206 1.91 -20.34 -8.86
CA ALA A 206 2.33 -21.73 -8.81
C ALA A 206 2.76 -22.25 -10.19
N GLN A 207 1.99 -21.96 -11.24
CA GLN A 207 2.30 -22.37 -12.62
C GLN A 207 3.64 -21.81 -13.12
N LYS A 208 4.03 -20.62 -12.67
CA LYS A 208 5.30 -19.98 -13.03
C LYS A 208 6.48 -20.37 -12.14
N SER A 209 6.23 -21.11 -11.06
CA SER A 209 7.28 -21.49 -10.12
C SER A 209 8.12 -22.64 -10.69
N GLU A 210 9.41 -22.40 -10.89
CA GLU A 210 10.36 -23.44 -11.32
C GLU A 210 10.38 -24.63 -10.36
N ASN A 211 10.21 -24.41 -9.06
CA ASN A 211 10.18 -25.50 -8.08
C ASN A 211 8.95 -26.38 -8.24
N VAL A 212 7.78 -25.77 -8.49
CA VAL A 212 6.54 -26.51 -8.76
C VAL A 212 6.68 -27.29 -10.08
N GLN A 213 7.20 -26.65 -11.13
CA GLN A 213 7.44 -27.30 -12.42
C GLN A 213 8.41 -28.49 -12.29
N LYS A 214 9.52 -28.33 -11.56
CA LYS A 214 10.47 -29.40 -11.28
C LYS A 214 9.83 -30.54 -10.50
N GLY A 215 9.06 -30.25 -9.45
CA GLY A 215 8.36 -31.26 -8.67
C GLY A 215 7.37 -32.07 -9.50
N ILE A 216 6.63 -31.42 -10.42
CA ILE A 216 5.74 -32.12 -11.36
C ILE A 216 6.54 -33.02 -12.31
N LEU A 217 7.64 -32.52 -12.89
CA LEU A 217 8.49 -33.31 -13.79
C LEU A 217 9.12 -34.52 -13.08
N GLU A 218 9.57 -34.35 -11.84
CA GLU A 218 10.10 -35.44 -11.01
C GLU A 218 9.04 -36.48 -10.69
N ALA A 219 7.82 -36.05 -10.35
CA ALA A 219 6.68 -36.95 -10.14
C ALA A 219 6.33 -37.75 -11.40
N ILE A 220 6.30 -37.10 -12.57
CA ILE A 220 6.06 -37.77 -13.86
C ILE A 220 7.18 -38.77 -14.16
N ARG A 221 8.44 -38.38 -13.98
CA ARG A 221 9.58 -39.28 -14.22
C ARG A 221 9.50 -40.51 -13.33
N LYS A 222 9.23 -40.32 -12.04
CA LYS A 222 9.10 -41.40 -11.07
C LYS A 222 7.91 -42.31 -11.37
N PHE A 223 6.78 -41.73 -11.78
CA PHE A 223 5.63 -42.50 -12.23
C PHE A 223 5.98 -43.38 -13.45
N ASN A 224 6.68 -42.82 -14.45
CA ASN A 224 7.09 -43.59 -15.62
C ASN A 224 8.08 -44.72 -15.28
N GLU A 225 9.02 -44.48 -14.35
CA GLU A 225 9.91 -45.52 -13.83
C GLU A 225 9.11 -46.63 -13.13
N ASP A 226 8.18 -46.26 -12.26
CA ASP A 226 7.35 -47.19 -11.49
C ASP A 226 6.39 -47.98 -12.39
N LEU A 227 5.88 -47.39 -13.48
CA LEU A 227 5.01 -48.06 -14.44
C LEU A 227 5.72 -49.24 -15.12
N SER A 228 7.03 -49.12 -15.39
CA SER A 228 7.82 -50.24 -15.92
C SER A 228 7.96 -51.36 -14.88
N VAL A 229 8.07 -51.05 -13.60
CA VAL A 229 8.16 -52.05 -12.53
C VAL A 229 6.80 -52.71 -12.30
N TYR A 230 5.74 -51.91 -12.23
CA TYR A 230 4.35 -52.36 -12.12
C TYR A 230 3.98 -53.38 -13.20
N THR A 231 4.27 -53.07 -14.47
CA THR A 231 3.97 -53.97 -15.60
C THR A 231 4.76 -55.28 -15.55
N THR A 232 6.02 -55.22 -15.11
CA THR A 232 6.89 -56.41 -15.02
C THR A 232 6.69 -57.21 -13.72
N SER A 233 5.99 -56.66 -12.74
CA SER A 233 5.69 -57.30 -11.46
C SER A 233 4.29 -57.92 -11.39
N GLY A 234 3.67 -58.22 -12.53
CA GLY A 234 2.31 -58.77 -12.58
C GLY A 234 1.24 -57.77 -12.17
N LEU A 235 1.42 -56.50 -12.55
CA LEU A 235 0.48 -55.40 -12.28
C LEU A 235 0.28 -55.12 -10.77
N ASP A 236 1.33 -55.28 -9.97
CA ASP A 236 1.29 -54.96 -8.54
C ASP A 236 1.28 -53.44 -8.30
N ALA A 237 0.11 -52.88 -7.99
CA ALA A 237 -0.09 -51.44 -7.80
C ALA A 237 0.78 -50.85 -6.66
N ASN A 238 1.27 -51.68 -5.74
CA ASN A 238 2.19 -51.26 -4.69
C ASN A 238 3.56 -50.82 -5.24
N LYS A 239 3.87 -51.11 -6.51
CA LYS A 239 5.08 -50.62 -7.18
C LYS A 239 4.99 -49.16 -7.63
N LEU A 240 3.79 -48.57 -7.67
CA LEU A 240 3.58 -47.13 -7.90
C LEU A 240 3.92 -46.35 -6.62
N SER A 241 5.21 -46.20 -6.34
CA SER A 241 5.75 -45.74 -5.06
C SER A 241 5.46 -44.27 -4.75
N ASN A 242 5.21 -43.44 -5.78
CA ASN A 242 4.85 -42.03 -5.59
C ASN A 242 3.33 -41.75 -5.70
N ALA A 243 2.52 -42.79 -5.91
CA ALA A 243 1.07 -42.66 -6.01
C ALA A 243 0.39 -42.70 -4.63
N THR A 244 -0.72 -42.00 -4.49
CA THR A 244 -1.61 -42.13 -3.33
C THR A 244 -2.32 -43.48 -3.35
N ASP A 245 -2.76 -43.97 -2.19
CA ASP A 245 -3.48 -45.25 -2.13
C ASP A 245 -4.79 -45.21 -2.90
N SER A 246 -5.50 -44.07 -2.87
CA SER A 246 -6.69 -43.85 -3.70
C SER A 246 -6.40 -43.97 -5.20
N PHE A 247 -5.23 -43.51 -5.67
CA PHE A 247 -4.85 -43.64 -7.07
C PHE A 247 -4.44 -45.08 -7.40
N LYS A 248 -3.82 -45.81 -6.46
CA LYS A 248 -3.46 -47.22 -6.65
C LYS A 248 -4.69 -48.13 -6.71
N GLU A 249 -5.77 -47.79 -6.00
CA GLU A 249 -7.05 -48.53 -6.06
C GLU A 249 -7.58 -48.62 -7.50
N ASP A 250 -7.38 -47.59 -8.32
CA ASP A 250 -7.78 -47.58 -9.72
C ASP A 250 -7.07 -48.65 -10.57
N PHE A 251 -5.95 -49.22 -10.10
CA PHE A 251 -5.18 -50.28 -10.78
C PHE A 251 -5.47 -51.69 -10.25
N SER A 252 -6.32 -51.81 -9.23
CA SER A 252 -6.61 -53.09 -8.57
C SER A 252 -7.36 -54.08 -9.47
N LEU A 253 -8.17 -53.54 -10.39
CA LEU A 253 -9.02 -54.32 -11.27
C LEU A 253 -8.19 -55.01 -12.37
N GLU A 254 -7.22 -54.30 -12.93
CA GLU A 254 -6.24 -54.82 -13.89
C GLU A 254 -5.40 -55.93 -13.26
N GLN A 255 -4.98 -55.76 -12.01
CA GLN A 255 -4.22 -56.77 -11.28
C GLN A 255 -5.04 -58.06 -11.09
N ALA A 256 -6.30 -57.93 -10.68
CA ALA A 256 -7.20 -59.08 -10.52
C ALA A 256 -7.45 -59.82 -11.85
N GLN A 257 -7.62 -59.07 -12.95
CA GLN A 257 -7.78 -59.65 -14.29
C GLN A 257 -6.52 -60.39 -14.75
N PHE A 258 -5.34 -59.81 -14.52
CA PHE A 258 -4.07 -60.42 -14.88
C PHE A 258 -3.84 -61.74 -14.16
N GLU A 259 -4.08 -61.79 -12.84
CA GLU A 259 -3.96 -63.04 -12.08
C GLU A 259 -4.98 -64.10 -12.54
N ALA A 260 -6.23 -63.71 -12.85
CA ALA A 260 -7.22 -64.63 -13.40
C ALA A 260 -6.80 -65.24 -14.76
N ILE A 261 -6.25 -64.44 -15.67
CA ILE A 261 -5.75 -64.91 -16.96
C ILE A 261 -4.53 -65.81 -16.78
N LYS A 262 -3.59 -65.41 -15.91
CA LYS A 262 -2.38 -66.17 -15.60
C LYS A 262 -2.70 -67.55 -15.02
N ASP A 263 -3.70 -67.65 -14.16
CA ASP A 263 -4.18 -68.93 -13.62
C ASP A 263 -4.87 -69.79 -14.67
N TYR A 264 -5.61 -69.19 -15.60
CA TYR A 264 -6.21 -69.91 -16.73
C TYR A 264 -5.17 -70.51 -17.66
N VAL A 265 -4.11 -69.77 -18.00
CA VAL A 265 -3.03 -70.23 -18.91
C VAL A 265 -2.14 -71.32 -18.28
N LYS A 266 -2.08 -71.40 -16.95
CA LYS A 266 -1.28 -72.40 -16.21
C LYS A 266 -1.99 -73.75 -16.02
N LYS A 267 -3.29 -73.85 -16.31
CA LYS A 267 -4.06 -75.11 -16.30
C LYS A 267 -3.91 -75.84 -17.63
#